data_AF-A0A842SPF0-F1
#
_entry.id   AF-A0A842SPF0-F1
#
_cell.length_a   1.000
_cell.length_b   1.000
_cell.length_c   1.000
_cell.angle_alpha   90.00
_cell.angle_beta   90.00
_cell.angle_gamma   90.00
#
_symmetry.space_group_name_H-M   'P 1'
#
loop_
_entity.id
_entity.type
_entity.pdbx_description
1 polymer ?
#
loop_
_entity_poly.entity_id
_entity_poly.type
_entity_poly.pdbx_seq_one_letter_code
_entity_poly.pdbx_strand_id
1 'polypeptide(L)'
;MENCEHLELILLEGKYLYFIVETSTEMNILEHAKKCKNCREYIMNIVENNEKSEIFGNLFDTDAEEALVPNYSDYKTNDSFIDARIEWRLGRLEKILRDAELELEDLRKKIG
;
A
#
# COMPACT_ATOMS: atom_id res chain seq x y z
N MET A 1 -30.68 -16.26 -16.92
CA MET A 1 -29.24 -16.23 -17.22
C MET A 1 -28.59 -17.09 -16.16
N GLU A 2 -28.15 -18.29 -16.52
CA GLU A 2 -27.35 -19.12 -15.62
C GLU A 2 -26.02 -18.41 -15.34
N ASN A 3 -25.52 -18.56 -14.11
CA ASN A 3 -24.22 -18.04 -13.72
C ASN A 3 -23.14 -18.74 -14.56
N CYS A 4 -22.49 -18.00 -15.46
CA CYS A 4 -21.39 -18.52 -16.24
C CYS A 4 -20.13 -18.50 -15.38
N GLU A 5 -19.77 -19.64 -14.78
CA GLU A 5 -18.58 -19.79 -13.95
C GLU A 5 -17.32 -19.26 -14.66
N HIS A 6 -17.19 -19.53 -15.96
CA HIS A 6 -16.06 -19.02 -16.76
C HIS A 6 -16.04 -17.49 -16.83
N LEU A 7 -17.19 -16.82 -16.94
CA LEU A 7 -17.28 -15.36 -16.89
C LEU A 7 -16.88 -14.83 -15.50
N GLU A 8 -17.28 -15.51 -14.43
CA GLU A 8 -16.90 -15.13 -13.06
C GLU A 8 -15.39 -15.22 -12.85
N LEU A 9 -14.73 -16.24 -13.40
CA LEU A 9 -13.26 -16.39 -13.33
C LEU A 9 -12.54 -15.28 -14.11
N ILE A 10 -13.01 -14.92 -15.30
CA ILE A 10 -12.44 -13.79 -16.08
C ILE A 10 -12.60 -12.47 -15.32
N LEU A 11 -13.76 -12.23 -14.70
CA LEU A 11 -13.99 -11.03 -13.90
C LEU A 11 -13.06 -10.99 -12.68
N LEU A 12 -12.80 -12.14 -12.07
CA LEU A 12 -11.85 -12.25 -10.96
C LEU A 12 -10.41 -11.98 -11.42
N GLU A 13 -10.01 -12.46 -12.59
CA GLU A 13 -8.70 -12.14 -13.19
C GLU A 13 -8.54 -10.62 -13.36
N GLY A 14 -9.56 -9.95 -13.91
CA GLY A 14 -9.56 -8.50 -14.06
C GLY A 14 -9.37 -7.76 -12.74
N LYS A 15 -9.99 -8.24 -11.66
CA LYS A 15 -9.82 -7.66 -10.32
C LYS A 15 -8.40 -7.83 -9.79
N TYR A 16 -7.78 -8.99 -9.97
CA TYR A 16 -6.38 -9.22 -9.58
C TYR A 16 -5.43 -8.30 -10.35
N LEU A 17 -5.60 -8.17 -11.66
CA LEU A 17 -4.78 -7.27 -12.49
C LEU A 17 -4.89 -5.81 -12.03
N TYR A 18 -6.12 -5.35 -11.78
CA TYR A 18 -6.36 -4.01 -11.26
C TYR A 18 -5.66 -3.80 -9.91
N PHE A 19 -5.85 -4.73 -8.99
CA PHE A 19 -5.25 -4.70 -7.66
C PHE A 19 -3.71 -4.66 -7.69
N ILE A 20 -3.08 -5.45 -8.55
CA ILE A 20 -1.62 -5.49 -8.76
C ILE A 20 -1.11 -4.12 -9.24
N VAL A 21 -1.81 -3.49 -10.18
CA VAL A 21 -1.45 -2.17 -10.71
C VAL A 21 -1.58 -1.09 -9.63
N GLU A 22 -2.68 -1.08 -8.87
CA GLU A 22 -2.86 -0.13 -7.76
C GLU A 22 -1.78 -0.30 -6.69
N THR A 23 -1.51 -1.55 -6.29
CA THR A 23 -0.49 -1.88 -5.29
C THR A 23 0.90 -1.43 -5.74
N SER A 24 1.27 -1.70 -6.99
CA SER A 24 2.56 -1.26 -7.55
C SER A 24 2.65 0.26 -7.67
N THR A 25 1.54 0.92 -7.98
CA THR A 25 1.46 2.39 -8.06
C THR A 25 1.69 3.00 -6.68
N GLU A 26 1.05 2.47 -5.63
CA GLU A 26 1.27 2.91 -4.26
C GLU A 26 2.74 2.73 -3.84
N MET A 27 3.34 1.57 -4.13
CA MET A 27 4.76 1.32 -3.85
C MET A 27 5.66 2.37 -4.53
N ASN A 28 5.44 2.65 -5.81
CA ASN A 28 6.22 3.64 -6.55
C ASN A 28 6.08 5.05 -5.95
N ILE A 29 4.89 5.43 -5.50
CA ILE A 29 4.64 6.71 -4.83
C ILE A 29 5.43 6.79 -3.52
N LEU A 30 5.42 5.71 -2.72
CA LEU A 30 6.15 5.65 -1.45
C LEU A 30 7.68 5.67 -1.65
N GLU A 31 8.19 4.94 -2.64
CA GLU A 31 9.61 4.96 -2.99
C GLU A 31 10.08 6.34 -3.47
N HIS A 32 9.24 7.04 -4.25
CA HIS A 32 9.50 8.42 -4.63
C HIS A 32 9.49 9.34 -3.40
N ALA A 33 8.47 9.23 -2.56
CA ALA A 33 8.31 10.06 -1.36
C ALA A 33 9.49 9.91 -0.38
N LYS A 34 10.10 8.72 -0.31
CA LYS A 34 11.31 8.48 0.49
C LYS A 34 12.52 9.31 0.04
N LYS A 35 12.62 9.63 -1.25
CA LYS A 35 13.80 10.29 -1.86
C LYS A 35 13.56 11.76 -2.22
N CYS A 36 12.31 12.13 -2.48
CA CYS A 36 11.95 13.46 -2.96
C CYS A 36 11.79 14.45 -1.81
N LYS A 37 12.64 15.48 -1.76
CA LYS A 37 12.61 16.51 -0.73
C LYS A 37 11.24 17.18 -0.57
N ASN A 38 10.58 17.54 -1.68
CA ASN A 38 9.27 18.20 -1.63
C ASN A 38 8.18 17.28 -1.07
N CYS A 39 8.21 15.99 -1.43
CA CYS A 39 7.28 15.01 -0.87
C CYS A 39 7.55 14.78 0.62
N ARG A 40 8.81 14.78 1.05
CA ARG A 40 9.19 14.70 2.47
C ARG A 40 8.66 15.87 3.26
N GLU A 41 8.84 17.09 2.76
CA GLU A 41 8.31 18.30 3.42
C GLU A 41 6.77 18.28 3.51
N TYR A 42 6.09 17.81 2.46
CA TYR A 42 4.64 17.60 2.50
C TYR A 42 4.21 16.60 3.58
N ILE A 43 4.87 15.44 3.66
CA ILE A 43 4.56 14.44 4.69
C ILE A 43 4.90 14.96 6.10
N MET A 44 5.98 15.72 6.24
CA MET A 44 6.35 16.38 7.49
C MET A 44 5.20 17.26 8.00
N ASN A 45 4.64 18.10 7.12
CA ASN A 45 3.51 18.95 7.45
C ASN A 45 2.27 18.14 7.85
N ILE A 46 2.01 17.01 7.18
CA ILE A 46 0.92 16.10 7.54
C ILE A 46 1.08 15.60 8.98
N VAL A 47 2.28 15.12 9.33
CA VAL A 47 2.59 14.59 10.67
C VAL A 47 2.51 15.69 11.74
N GLU A 48 3.08 16.87 11.47
CA GLU A 48 3.11 17.98 12.43
C GLU A 48 1.72 18.56 12.71
N ASN A 49 0.85 18.59 11.70
CA ASN A 49 -0.50 19.15 11.83
C ASN A 49 -1.58 18.08 12.07
N ASN A 50 -1.20 16.80 12.13
CA ASN A 50 -2.11 15.66 12.24
C ASN A 50 -3.24 15.70 11.19
N GLU A 51 -2.87 16.03 9.95
CA GLU A 51 -3.80 16.16 8.82
C GLU A 51 -4.00 14.83 8.10
N LYS A 52 -5.13 14.69 7.40
CA LYS A 52 -5.33 13.56 6.49
C LYS A 52 -4.79 13.88 5.11
N SER A 53 -4.04 12.95 4.55
CA SER A 53 -3.53 13.08 3.19
C SER A 53 -4.51 12.52 2.17
N GLU A 54 -4.80 13.26 1.10
CA GLU A 54 -5.53 12.70 -0.05
C GLU A 54 -4.74 11.59 -0.76
N ILE A 55 -3.40 11.65 -0.70
CA ILE A 55 -2.49 10.71 -1.37
C ILE A 55 -2.20 9.51 -0.46
N PHE A 56 -1.89 9.76 0.81
CA PHE A 56 -1.43 8.74 1.75
C PHE A 56 -2.51 8.26 2.72
N GLY A 57 -3.72 8.81 2.65
CA GLY A 57 -4.80 8.53 3.60
C GLY A 57 -4.34 8.76 5.04
N ASN A 58 -4.43 7.69 5.84
CA ASN A 58 -4.08 7.65 7.26
C ASN A 58 -2.68 7.03 7.52
N LEU A 59 -1.85 6.85 6.48
CA LEU A 59 -0.57 6.15 6.63
C LEU A 59 0.35 6.81 7.68
N PHE A 60 0.25 8.13 7.82
CA PHE A 60 1.08 8.93 8.71
C PHE A 60 0.37 9.40 9.98
N ASP A 61 -0.80 8.84 10.30
CA ASP A 61 -1.46 9.05 11.59
C ASP A 61 -0.49 8.66 12.71
N THR A 62 -0.28 9.55 13.67
CA THR A 62 0.74 9.39 14.73
C THR A 62 0.39 8.27 15.70
N ASP A 63 -0.90 8.03 15.90
CA ASP A 63 -1.44 6.99 16.76
C ASP A 63 -1.90 5.81 15.91
N ALA A 64 -1.28 4.65 16.12
CA ALA A 64 -1.76 3.39 15.57
C ALA A 64 -2.21 2.45 16.68
N GLU A 65 -3.40 1.89 16.54
CA GLU A 65 -3.95 0.89 17.47
C GLU A 65 -3.35 -0.51 17.24
N GLU A 66 -2.85 -0.78 16.03
CA GLU A 66 -2.23 -2.06 15.67
C GLU A 66 -0.77 -2.13 16.15
N ALA A 67 -0.44 -3.10 17.01
CA ALA A 67 0.87 -3.24 17.64
C ALA A 67 2.07 -3.42 16.70
N LEU A 68 1.83 -3.78 15.42
CA LEU A 68 2.88 -3.98 14.42
C LEU A 68 3.08 -2.75 13.50
N VAL A 69 2.26 -1.71 13.66
CA VAL A 69 2.40 -0.45 12.92
C VAL A 69 3.35 0.46 13.72
N PRO A 70 4.39 1.05 13.10
CA PRO A 70 5.27 2.00 13.77
C PRO A 70 4.49 3.13 14.43
N ASN A 71 4.60 3.32 15.75
CA ASN A 71 3.93 4.43 16.43
C ASN A 71 4.87 5.64 16.51
N TYR A 72 4.33 6.87 16.42
CA TYR A 72 5.16 8.07 16.51
C TYR A 72 5.97 8.12 17.81
N SER A 73 5.41 7.66 18.92
CA SER A 73 6.06 7.63 20.23
C SER A 73 7.35 6.80 20.28
N ASP A 74 7.55 5.89 19.33
CA ASP A 74 8.72 5.00 19.27
C ASP A 74 9.96 5.70 18.67
N TYR A 75 9.79 6.91 18.12
CA TYR A 75 10.80 7.61 17.33
C TYR A 75 11.18 8.97 17.93
N LYS A 76 12.44 9.37 17.72
CA LYS A 76 12.98 10.63 18.25
C LYS A 76 12.74 11.83 17.33
N THR A 77 12.48 11.57 16.05
CA THR A 77 12.28 12.61 15.04
C THR A 77 11.18 12.19 14.07
N ASN A 78 10.46 13.17 13.54
CA ASN A 78 9.46 12.97 12.49
C ASN A 78 10.08 12.23 11.29
N ASP A 79 11.30 12.58 10.88
CA ASP A 79 11.97 11.94 9.75
C ASP A 79 12.14 10.43 9.96
N SER A 80 12.56 10.00 11.15
CA SER A 80 12.74 8.58 11.47
C SER A 80 11.40 7.83 11.55
N PHE A 81 10.35 8.48 12.05
CA PHE A 81 8.99 7.94 12.04
C PHE A 81 8.46 7.76 10.60
N ILE A 82 8.62 8.78 9.77
CA ILE A 82 8.18 8.76 8.36
C ILE A 82 8.90 7.64 7.60
N ASP A 83 10.22 7.51 7.77
CA ASP A 83 10.98 6.43 7.15
C ASP A 83 10.46 5.06 7.58
N ALA A 84 10.24 4.85 8.87
CA ALA A 84 9.72 3.59 9.39
C ALA A 84 8.32 3.27 8.85
N ARG A 85 7.42 4.25 8.77
CA ARG A 85 6.07 4.08 8.19
C ARG A 85 6.12 3.71 6.72
N ILE A 86 6.97 4.39 5.94
CA ILE A 86 7.16 4.08 4.52
C ILE A 86 7.71 2.66 4.35
N GLU A 87 8.77 2.29 5.07
CA GLU A 87 9.39 0.97 4.98
C GLU A 87 8.44 -0.15 5.40
N TRP A 88 7.71 0.05 6.49
CA TRP A 88 6.69 -0.87 6.94
C TRP A 88 5.60 -1.10 5.87
N ARG A 89 5.10 -0.01 5.27
CA ARG A 89 4.05 -0.11 4.24
C ARG A 89 4.58 -0.78 2.98
N LEU A 90 5.78 -0.42 2.53
CA LEU A 90 6.43 -1.08 1.39
C LEU A 90 6.58 -2.58 1.61
N GLY A 91 7.04 -3.02 2.79
CA GLY A 91 7.16 -4.45 3.11
C GLY A 91 5.81 -5.18 3.08
N ARG A 92 4.74 -4.55 3.55
CA ARG A 92 3.38 -5.12 3.46
C ARG A 92 2.90 -5.19 2.01
N LEU A 93 3.06 -4.13 1.24
CA LEU A 93 2.64 -4.08 -0.17
C LEU A 93 3.39 -5.13 -0.99
N GLU A 94 4.70 -5.29 -0.78
CA GLU A 94 5.50 -6.28 -1.48
C GLU A 94 5.03 -7.73 -1.19
N LYS A 95 4.68 -8.03 0.05
CA LYS A 95 4.09 -9.34 0.39
C LYS A 95 2.75 -9.55 -0.31
N ILE A 96 1.86 -8.57 -0.20
CA ILE A 96 0.51 -8.65 -0.77
C ILE A 96 0.56 -8.74 -2.31
N LEU A 97 1.49 -8.03 -2.94
CA LEU A 97 1.71 -8.09 -4.38
C LEU A 97 2.13 -9.49 -4.82
N ARG A 98 3.11 -10.09 -4.14
CA ARG A 98 3.54 -11.48 -4.41
C ARG A 98 2.39 -12.47 -4.24
N ASP A 99 1.63 -12.35 -3.17
CA ASP A 99 0.48 -13.23 -2.91
C ASP A 99 -0.56 -13.08 -4.04
N ALA A 100 -0.85 -11.85 -4.48
CA ALA A 100 -1.78 -11.58 -5.58
C ALA A 100 -1.29 -12.11 -6.94
N GLU A 101 0.00 -12.02 -7.23
CA GLU A 101 0.61 -12.56 -8.46
C GLU A 101 0.52 -14.09 -8.51
N LEU A 102 0.76 -14.77 -7.39
CA LEU A 102 0.64 -16.23 -7.27
C LEU A 102 -0.82 -16.69 -7.46
N GLU A 103 -1.77 -16.02 -6.81
CA GLU A 103 -3.21 -16.31 -6.96
C GLU A 103 -3.70 -16.06 -8.38
N LEU A 104 -3.21 -15.00 -9.04
CA LEU A 104 -3.51 -14.72 -10.45
C LEU A 104 -2.97 -15.81 -11.38
N GLU A 105 -1.76 -16.32 -11.13
CA GLU A 105 -1.19 -17.42 -11.91
C GLU A 105 -2.02 -18.72 -11.74
N ASP A 106 -2.44 -19.03 -10.51
CA ASP A 106 -3.30 -20.18 -10.23
C ASP A 106 -4.68 -20.03 -10.91
N LEU A 107 -5.27 -18.84 -10.85
CA LEU A 107 -6.54 -18.53 -11.50
C LEU A 107 -6.46 -18.74 -13.02
N ARG A 108 -5.38 -18.29 -13.66
CA ARG A 108 -5.19 -18.46 -15.12
C ARG A 108 -5.13 -19.92 -15.54
N LYS A 109 -4.60 -20.80 -14.70
CA LYS A 109 -4.59 -22.26 -14.93
C LYS A 109 -5.97 -22.89 -14.85
N LYS A 110 -6.93 -22.24 -14.20
CA LYS A 110 -8.34 -22.69 -14.11
C LYS A 110 -9.19 -22.16 -15.27
N ILE A 111 -8.79 -21.05 -15.87
CA ILE A 111 -9.46 -20.43 -17.02
C ILE A 111 -9.07 -21.14 -18.33
N GLY A 112 -7.78 -21.45 -18.49
CA GLY A 112 -7.21 -22.12 -19.67
C GLY A 112 -7.34 -23.64 -19.61
#